data_AF-A0A1Q2MDJ5-F1
#
_entry.id   AF-A0A1Q2MDJ5-F1
#
_cell.length_a   1.000
_cell.length_b   1.000
_cell.length_c   1.000
_cell.angle_alpha   90.00
_cell.angle_beta   90.00
_cell.angle_gamma   90.00
#
_symmetry.space_group_name_H-M   'P 1'
#
loop_
_entity.id
_entity.type
_entity.pdbx_description
1 polymer ?
#
loop_
_entity_poly.entity_id
_entity_poly.type
_entity_poly.pdbx_seq_one_letter_code
_entity_poly.pdbx_strand_id
1 'polypeptide(L)'
;MTIEVKQNYIKSPLNYIGGKYRLLGQILPLFPQKIKTFFDLFAGGCNVGINTDAASLCFNDNLTYLVDMYKAFLEKGMYRTLDHVEKRIFEFDLSKTNRDGYLKLRKLYNIKRDPLDLFVLIAYSFNHQIRFNNLHDFNNPFGTNKSSFNNNMRNNLISFISRLEACDVYFSDKRFQDFDFTQITEDDFVYCDPPYLITTGTYNDGRRGFGGWSDTDEYQLLAVLDNLHKKSVRFALSNVLLHKGKFNYILNDWLDKNPAFCVNHINYNYSNSNYQTLVRDVSATKEVLITNYKPDIRSEKDLFSCLEY
;
A
#
# COMPACT_ATOMS: atom_id res chain seq x y z
N MET A 1 29.82 8.63 -13.86
CA MET A 1 29.17 8.93 -12.56
C MET A 1 27.78 9.44 -12.85
N THR A 2 26.79 8.56 -12.90
CA THR A 2 25.38 8.94 -12.91
C THR A 2 25.04 9.41 -11.50
N ILE A 3 24.72 10.70 -11.38
CA ILE A 3 24.20 11.27 -10.14
C ILE A 3 22.76 10.77 -10.06
N GLU A 4 22.50 9.73 -9.26
CA GLU A 4 21.13 9.33 -8.90
C GLU A 4 20.49 10.50 -8.16
N VAL A 5 19.63 11.24 -8.87
CA VAL A 5 18.73 12.20 -8.23
C VAL A 5 17.76 11.38 -7.39
N LYS A 6 17.92 11.40 -6.07
CA LYS A 6 16.95 10.78 -5.14
C LYS A 6 15.60 11.46 -5.36
N GLN A 7 14.68 10.77 -6.02
CA GLN A 7 13.28 11.19 -6.05
C GLN A 7 12.72 11.15 -4.63
N ASN A 8 12.17 12.28 -4.18
CA ASN A 8 11.57 12.40 -2.86
C ASN A 8 10.12 11.92 -2.89
N TYR A 9 9.92 10.60 -2.93
CA TYR A 9 8.59 10.02 -2.77
C TYR A 9 8.06 10.24 -1.35
N ILE A 10 6.77 10.54 -1.26
CA ILE A 10 6.02 10.63 -0.01
C ILE A 10 5.86 9.22 0.55
N LYS A 11 6.35 9.02 1.76
CA LYS A 11 6.25 7.73 2.44
C LYS A 11 5.02 7.69 3.33
N SER A 12 4.31 6.57 3.31
CA SER A 12 3.26 6.28 4.30
C SER A 12 3.78 6.47 5.74
N PRO A 13 2.96 7.02 6.66
CA PRO A 13 3.30 7.04 8.07
C PRO A 13 3.29 5.64 8.70
N LEU A 14 2.80 4.63 7.99
CA LEU A 14 2.70 3.25 8.44
C LEU A 14 3.85 2.38 7.91
N ASN A 15 4.28 1.43 8.73
CA ASN A 15 5.10 0.32 8.27
C ASN A 15 4.20 -0.82 7.79
N TYR A 16 3.61 -0.66 6.60
CA TYR A 16 2.69 -1.64 6.04
C TYR A 16 3.44 -2.79 5.35
N ILE A 17 3.05 -4.03 5.65
CA ILE A 17 3.67 -5.22 5.06
C ILE A 17 3.32 -5.25 3.57
N GLY A 18 4.32 -5.51 2.71
CA GLY A 18 4.14 -5.51 1.26
C GLY A 18 4.15 -4.13 0.60
N GLY A 19 4.31 -3.05 1.37
CA GLY A 19 4.28 -1.67 0.86
C GLY A 19 5.31 -1.40 -0.25
N LYS A 20 4.84 -0.83 -1.35
CA LYS A 20 5.61 -0.62 -2.59
C LYS A 20 6.52 0.62 -2.62
N TYR A 21 6.74 1.29 -1.49
CA TYR A 21 7.55 2.51 -1.43
C TYR A 21 8.93 2.38 -2.09
N ARG A 22 9.63 1.25 -1.87
CA ARG A 22 10.97 0.99 -2.45
C ARG A 22 10.92 0.69 -3.96
N LEU A 23 9.73 0.41 -4.51
CA LEU A 23 9.52 0.03 -5.90
C LEU A 23 8.88 1.16 -6.73
N LEU A 24 8.55 2.31 -6.12
CA LEU A 24 7.90 3.43 -6.82
C LEU A 24 8.69 3.90 -8.05
N GLY A 25 10.02 3.94 -7.96
CA GLY A 25 10.89 4.30 -9.10
C GLY A 25 10.84 3.34 -10.28
N GLN A 26 10.39 2.10 -10.08
CA GLN A 26 10.17 1.13 -11.15
C GLN A 26 8.69 1.07 -11.58
N ILE A 27 7.75 1.35 -10.68
CA ILE A 27 6.31 1.21 -10.91
C ILE A 27 5.73 2.46 -11.57
N LEU A 28 5.96 3.65 -11.01
CA LEU A 28 5.31 4.89 -11.47
C LEU A 28 5.65 5.25 -12.92
N PRO A 29 6.88 5.06 -13.43
CA PRO A 29 7.18 5.31 -14.84
C PRO A 29 6.41 4.41 -15.83
N LEU A 30 5.79 3.32 -15.35
CA LEU A 30 4.99 2.40 -16.16
C LEU A 30 3.50 2.79 -16.17
N PHE A 31 3.09 3.76 -15.34
CA PHE A 31 1.72 4.23 -15.28
C PHE A 31 1.40 5.18 -16.44
N PRO A 32 0.12 5.36 -16.80
CA PRO A 32 -0.24 6.30 -17.83
C PRO A 32 0.03 7.75 -17.42
N GLN A 33 0.42 8.60 -18.38
CA GLN A 33 0.75 10.01 -18.12
C GLN A 33 -0.45 10.87 -17.73
N LYS A 34 -1.64 10.51 -18.22
CA LYS A 34 -2.89 11.23 -17.95
C LYS A 34 -3.86 10.27 -17.31
N ILE A 35 -4.18 10.54 -16.05
CA ILE A 35 -5.10 9.76 -15.24
C ILE A 35 -6.11 10.76 -14.68
N LYS A 36 -7.39 10.58 -15.02
CA LYS A 36 -8.47 11.34 -14.42
C LYS A 36 -8.64 10.92 -12.97
N THR A 37 -9.01 9.67 -12.72
CA THR A 37 -9.06 9.11 -11.37
C THR A 37 -8.15 7.88 -11.26
N PHE A 38 -7.26 7.91 -10.27
CA PHE A 38 -6.44 6.77 -9.88
C PHE A 38 -7.17 5.95 -8.81
N PHE A 39 -7.43 4.68 -9.09
CA PHE A 39 -8.02 3.75 -8.12
C PHE A 39 -6.95 2.81 -7.58
N ASP A 40 -6.54 3.03 -6.32
CA ASP A 40 -5.70 2.11 -5.56
C ASP A 40 -6.60 1.07 -4.87
N LEU A 41 -6.87 -0.05 -5.54
CA LEU A 41 -7.92 -1.00 -5.13
C LEU A 41 -7.58 -1.77 -3.83
N PHE A 42 -6.28 -1.88 -3.54
CA PHE A 42 -5.70 -2.55 -2.37
C PHE A 42 -4.70 -1.62 -1.69
N ALA A 43 -5.17 -0.44 -1.30
CA ALA A 43 -4.34 0.70 -0.93
C ALA A 43 -3.31 0.38 0.16
N GLY A 44 -3.68 -0.43 1.16
CA GLY A 44 -2.81 -0.76 2.28
C GLY A 44 -2.19 0.49 2.90
N GLY A 45 -0.88 0.67 2.74
CA GLY A 45 -0.17 1.87 3.20
C GLY A 45 -0.37 3.14 2.36
N CYS A 46 -1.13 3.10 1.27
CA CYS A 46 -1.34 4.16 0.27
C CYS A 46 -0.09 4.65 -0.47
N ASN A 47 1.04 3.92 -0.40
CA ASN A 47 2.32 4.40 -0.96
C ASN A 47 2.26 4.62 -2.48
N VAL A 48 1.49 3.82 -3.22
CA VAL A 48 1.40 3.96 -4.68
C VAL A 48 0.51 5.13 -5.05
N GLY A 49 -0.76 5.11 -4.61
CA GLY A 49 -1.69 6.19 -4.97
C GLY A 49 -1.25 7.58 -4.50
N ILE A 50 -0.66 7.73 -3.30
CA ILE A 50 -0.25 9.07 -2.80
C ILE A 50 0.86 9.73 -3.64
N ASN A 51 1.65 8.91 -4.34
CA ASN A 51 2.73 9.34 -5.23
C ASN A 51 2.34 9.32 -6.71
N THR A 52 1.09 8.96 -7.04
CA THR A 52 0.62 8.97 -8.42
C THR A 52 0.09 10.36 -8.77
N ASP A 53 0.43 10.82 -9.97
CA ASP A 53 -0.10 12.07 -10.51
C ASP A 53 -1.41 11.78 -11.24
N ALA A 54 -2.52 12.24 -10.65
CA ALA A 54 -3.87 12.09 -11.17
C ALA A 54 -4.74 13.25 -10.65
N ALA A 55 -5.82 13.57 -11.36
CA ALA A 55 -6.72 14.64 -10.93
C ALA A 55 -7.45 14.29 -9.61
N SER A 56 -7.83 13.02 -9.44
CA SER A 56 -8.41 12.49 -8.20
C SER A 56 -7.77 11.15 -7.81
N LEU A 57 -7.68 10.89 -6.51
CA LEU A 57 -7.16 9.64 -5.94
C LEU A 57 -8.26 8.93 -5.16
N CYS A 58 -8.52 7.66 -5.47
CA CYS A 58 -9.42 6.80 -4.73
C CYS A 58 -8.61 5.68 -4.08
N PHE A 59 -8.62 5.62 -2.74
CA PHE A 59 -7.99 4.57 -1.97
C PHE A 59 -9.04 3.60 -1.44
N ASN A 60 -8.97 2.34 -1.85
CA ASN A 60 -9.82 1.27 -1.34
C ASN A 60 -8.98 0.24 -0.58
N ASP A 61 -9.46 -0.19 0.59
CA ASP A 61 -8.90 -1.35 1.30
C ASP A 61 -10.01 -2.03 2.12
N ASN A 62 -9.99 -3.36 2.26
CA ASN A 62 -11.04 -4.05 3.01
C ASN A 62 -10.85 -3.95 4.54
N LEU A 63 -9.73 -3.41 5.01
CA LEU A 63 -9.51 -3.17 6.43
C LEU A 63 -10.13 -1.82 6.84
N THR A 64 -11.42 -1.84 7.20
CA THR A 64 -12.17 -0.64 7.60
C THR A 64 -11.44 0.23 8.62
N TYR A 65 -10.82 -0.35 9.67
CA TYR A 65 -10.10 0.43 10.69
C TYR A 65 -8.92 1.24 10.14
N LEU A 66 -8.26 0.73 9.09
CA LEU A 66 -7.17 1.43 8.41
C LEU A 66 -7.72 2.56 7.55
N VAL A 67 -8.80 2.31 6.81
CA VAL A 67 -9.47 3.31 5.98
C VAL A 67 -10.05 4.44 6.84
N ASP A 68 -10.68 4.14 7.97
CA ASP A 68 -11.23 5.13 8.91
C ASP A 68 -10.14 6.01 9.51
N MET A 69 -8.94 5.46 9.75
CA MET A 69 -7.79 6.23 10.20
C MET A 69 -7.33 7.22 9.13
N TYR A 70 -7.31 6.82 7.85
CA TYR A 70 -6.98 7.74 6.76
C TYR A 70 -8.04 8.82 6.54
N LYS A 71 -9.33 8.47 6.64
CA LYS A 71 -10.42 9.46 6.64
C LYS A 71 -10.24 10.46 7.78
N ALA A 72 -9.94 9.99 8.99
CA ALA A 72 -9.69 10.86 10.13
C ALA A 72 -8.48 11.79 9.93
N PHE A 73 -7.41 11.32 9.28
CA PHE A 73 -6.29 12.19 8.92
C PHE A 73 -6.70 13.33 8.00
N LEU A 74 -7.49 13.04 6.96
CA LEU A 74 -7.99 14.06 6.03
C LEU A 74 -8.98 15.03 6.70
N GLU A 75 -9.94 14.51 7.47
CA GLU A 75 -10.98 15.31 8.13
C GLU A 75 -10.44 16.23 9.24
N LYS A 76 -9.46 15.74 10.01
CA LYS A 76 -8.86 16.52 11.10
C LYS A 76 -7.76 17.45 10.59
N GLY A 77 -7.11 17.07 9.50
CA GLY A 77 -5.95 17.76 8.94
C GLY A 77 -4.69 17.63 9.80
N MET A 78 -3.59 18.15 9.28
CA MET A 78 -2.25 17.92 9.82
C MET A 78 -2.12 18.34 11.30
N TYR A 79 -2.50 19.58 11.63
CA TYR A 79 -2.28 20.15 12.96
C TYR A 79 -3.07 19.44 14.06
N ARG A 80 -4.37 19.16 13.83
CA ARG A 80 -5.22 18.49 14.83
C ARG A 80 -4.85 17.02 14.99
N THR A 81 -4.41 16.37 13.91
CA THR A 81 -3.90 14.99 13.99
C THR A 81 -2.65 14.94 14.87
N LEU A 82 -1.69 15.84 14.67
CA LEU A 82 -0.48 15.91 15.51
C LEU A 82 -0.81 16.24 16.96
N ASP A 83 -1.67 17.23 17.21
CA ASP A 83 -2.12 17.60 18.55
C ASP A 83 -2.76 16.41 19.29
N HIS A 84 -3.61 15.63 18.60
CA HIS A 84 -4.19 14.40 19.15
C HIS A 84 -3.11 13.38 19.55
N VAL A 85 -2.14 13.14 18.65
CA VAL A 85 -1.03 12.21 18.90
C VAL A 85 -0.23 12.64 20.12
N GLU A 86 0.20 13.91 20.21
CA GLU A 86 0.97 14.42 21.34
C GLU A 86 0.17 14.34 22.65
N LYS A 87 -1.11 14.69 22.63
CA LYS A 87 -1.98 14.60 23.81
C LYS A 87 -2.10 13.18 24.32
N ARG A 88 -2.28 12.20 23.44
CA ARG A 88 -2.33 10.77 23.84
C ARG A 88 -0.99 10.27 24.36
N ILE A 89 0.12 10.70 23.76
CA ILE A 89 1.46 10.38 24.26
C ILE A 89 1.64 10.91 25.68
N PHE A 90 1.23 12.15 25.95
CA PHE A 90 1.31 12.76 27.27
C PHE A 90 0.34 12.11 28.28
N GLU A 91 -0.94 11.97 27.94
CA GLU A 91 -2.01 11.45 28.80
C GLU A 91 -1.72 10.03 29.31
N PHE A 92 -1.17 9.18 28.44
CA PHE A 92 -0.87 7.79 28.76
C PHE A 92 0.61 7.56 29.11
N ASP A 93 1.42 8.63 29.18
CA ASP A 93 2.88 8.56 29.41
C ASP A 93 3.57 7.56 28.47
N LEU A 94 3.25 7.62 27.17
CA LEU A 94 3.71 6.65 26.19
C LEU A 94 5.20 6.81 25.90
N SER A 95 5.97 5.80 26.28
CA SER A 95 7.40 5.73 26.04
C SER A 95 7.79 4.36 25.51
N LYS A 96 9.07 4.18 25.16
CA LYS A 96 9.61 2.88 24.71
C LYS A 96 9.59 1.81 25.81
N THR A 97 9.41 2.21 27.06
CA THR A 97 9.47 1.32 28.24
C THR A 97 8.15 1.23 28.99
N ASN A 98 7.23 2.19 28.85
CA ASN A 98 5.95 2.19 29.57
C ASN A 98 4.89 1.30 28.90
N ARG A 99 4.97 0.00 29.18
CA ARG A 99 3.99 -0.99 28.71
C ARG A 99 2.58 -0.74 29.25
N ASP A 100 2.45 -0.23 30.47
CA ASP A 100 1.15 -0.04 31.12
C ASP A 100 0.36 1.10 30.48
N GLY A 101 1.03 2.21 30.14
CA GLY A 101 0.46 3.29 29.35
C GLY A 101 -0.10 2.80 28.01
N TYR A 102 0.69 2.02 27.28
CA TYR A 102 0.27 1.39 26.03
C TYR A 102 -0.96 0.48 26.21
N LEU A 103 -0.97 -0.37 27.23
CA LEU A 103 -2.10 -1.27 27.48
C LEU A 103 -3.38 -0.52 27.86
N LYS A 104 -3.27 0.59 28.60
CA LYS A 104 -4.40 1.47 28.92
C LYS A 104 -4.99 2.10 27.65
N LEU A 105 -4.15 2.68 26.78
CA LEU A 105 -4.60 3.22 25.50
C LEU A 105 -5.23 2.12 24.63
N ARG A 106 -4.63 0.91 24.59
CA ARG A 106 -5.18 -0.21 23.81
C ARG A 106 -6.57 -0.61 24.28
N LYS A 107 -6.78 -0.67 25.60
CA LYS A 107 -8.09 -0.94 26.20
C LYS A 107 -9.09 0.17 25.83
N LEU A 108 -8.67 1.44 25.89
CA LEU A 108 -9.52 2.57 25.49
C LEU A 108 -9.94 2.47 24.02
N TYR A 109 -8.98 2.26 23.11
CA TYR A 109 -9.25 2.11 21.68
C TYR A 109 -10.23 0.96 21.41
N ASN A 110 -10.04 -0.22 22.01
CA ASN A 110 -10.94 -1.35 21.77
C ASN A 110 -12.40 -1.06 22.19
N ILE A 111 -12.62 -0.14 23.14
CA ILE A 111 -13.94 0.32 23.59
C ILE A 111 -14.47 1.46 22.71
N LYS A 112 -13.65 2.48 22.43
CA LYS A 112 -14.09 3.75 21.82
C LYS A 112 -13.93 3.80 20.30
N ARG A 113 -13.00 3.02 19.75
CA ARG A 113 -12.69 2.93 18.32
C ARG A 113 -12.35 4.27 17.67
N ASP A 114 -11.67 5.15 18.40
CA ASP A 114 -11.13 6.39 17.84
C ASP A 114 -10.05 6.06 16.79
N PRO A 115 -10.21 6.46 15.52
CA PRO A 115 -9.25 6.12 14.47
C PRO A 115 -7.85 6.72 14.67
N LEU A 116 -7.73 7.89 15.34
CA LEU A 116 -6.42 8.47 15.61
C LEU A 116 -5.70 7.75 16.76
N ASP A 117 -6.44 7.19 17.72
CA ASP A 117 -5.85 6.32 18.76
C ASP A 117 -5.24 5.05 18.15
N LEU A 118 -5.79 4.54 17.05
CA LEU A 118 -5.19 3.42 16.31
C LEU A 118 -3.79 3.77 15.80
N PHE A 119 -3.61 4.96 15.22
CA PHE A 119 -2.31 5.42 14.74
C PHE A 119 -1.28 5.50 15.89
N VAL A 120 -1.69 6.07 17.03
CA VAL A 120 -0.84 6.16 18.23
C VAL A 120 -0.47 4.75 18.71
N LEU A 121 -1.41 3.81 18.74
CA LEU A 121 -1.12 2.42 19.10
C LEU A 121 -0.13 1.78 18.15
N ILE A 122 -0.28 1.96 16.84
CA ILE A 122 0.66 1.44 15.83
C ILE A 122 2.08 1.96 16.07
N ALA A 123 2.23 3.25 16.43
CA ALA A 123 3.53 3.85 16.71
C ALA A 123 4.28 3.16 17.87
N TYR A 124 3.57 2.61 18.86
CA TYR A 124 4.17 1.95 20.03
C TYR A 124 4.00 0.42 20.03
N SER A 125 3.45 -0.16 18.97
CA SER A 125 3.25 -1.60 18.85
C SER A 125 4.46 -2.33 18.27
N PHE A 126 4.61 -3.61 18.58
CA PHE A 126 5.66 -4.49 18.08
C PHE A 126 5.73 -4.44 16.54
N ASN A 127 6.91 -4.03 16.02
CA ASN A 127 7.20 -3.82 14.60
C ASN A 127 6.23 -2.87 13.86
N HIS A 128 5.46 -2.05 14.59
CA HIS A 128 4.42 -1.17 14.04
C HIS A 128 3.36 -1.91 13.21
N GLN A 129 3.13 -3.19 13.49
CA GLN A 129 2.15 -3.99 12.76
C GLN A 129 0.72 -3.67 13.18
N ILE A 130 -0.20 -3.85 12.24
CA ILE A 130 -1.63 -3.78 12.48
C ILE A 130 -2.14 -5.19 12.70
N ARG A 131 -2.82 -5.43 13.82
CA ARG A 131 -3.33 -6.76 14.17
C ARG A 131 -4.60 -6.66 15.00
N PHE A 132 -5.67 -7.24 14.49
CA PHE A 132 -6.92 -7.40 15.22
C PHE A 132 -7.11 -8.88 15.59
N ASN A 133 -8.02 -9.20 16.50
CA ASN A 133 -8.48 -10.58 16.73
C ASN A 133 -9.83 -10.83 16.02
N ASN A 134 -10.42 -12.02 16.22
CA ASN A 134 -11.72 -12.35 15.63
C ASN A 134 -12.89 -11.59 16.27
N LEU A 135 -12.68 -10.95 17.43
CA LEU A 135 -13.61 -9.99 18.03
C LEU A 135 -13.36 -8.57 17.53
N HIS A 136 -12.52 -8.43 16.50
CA HIS A 136 -12.04 -7.19 15.92
C HIS A 136 -11.32 -6.26 16.90
N ASP A 137 -10.88 -6.73 18.07
CA ASP A 137 -10.07 -5.93 19.00
C ASP A 137 -8.62 -5.84 18.53
N PHE A 138 -8.04 -4.66 18.60
CA PHE A 138 -6.61 -4.48 18.35
C PHE A 138 -5.82 -5.22 19.43
N ASN A 139 -4.93 -6.10 18.99
CA ASN A 139 -4.25 -7.03 19.88
C ASN A 139 -2.74 -7.12 19.64
N ASN A 140 -2.13 -6.22 18.85
CA ASN A 140 -0.68 -6.24 18.67
C ASN A 140 0.02 -6.03 20.04
N PRO A 141 1.17 -6.69 20.33
CA PRO A 141 1.90 -6.48 21.57
C PRO A 141 2.62 -5.13 21.59
N PHE A 142 3.02 -4.69 22.78
CA PHE A 142 3.87 -3.50 22.96
C PHE A 142 5.28 -3.70 22.36
N GLY A 143 5.78 -2.70 21.64
CA GLY A 143 7.08 -2.72 20.98
C GLY A 143 8.25 -2.29 21.87
N THR A 144 8.42 -3.00 22.98
CA THR A 144 9.41 -2.71 24.04
C THR A 144 10.78 -2.31 23.49
N ASN A 145 11.31 -1.18 23.95
CA ASN A 145 12.61 -0.59 23.61
C ASN A 145 12.84 -0.21 22.14
N LYS A 146 11.90 -0.49 21.23
CA LYS A 146 12.08 -0.35 19.78
C LYS A 146 11.11 0.63 19.14
N SER A 147 9.83 0.56 19.51
CA SER A 147 8.76 1.28 18.84
C SER A 147 8.34 2.52 19.61
N SER A 148 8.29 3.65 18.92
CA SER A 148 7.75 4.91 19.42
C SER A 148 7.35 5.80 18.24
N PHE A 149 6.53 6.81 18.51
CA PHE A 149 6.34 7.92 17.57
C PHE A 149 7.62 8.77 17.52
N ASN A 150 8.47 8.51 16.53
CA ASN A 150 9.76 9.18 16.34
C ASN A 150 9.70 10.25 15.24
N ASN A 151 10.76 11.04 15.08
CA ASN A 151 10.80 12.12 14.09
C ASN A 151 10.57 11.67 12.64
N ASN A 152 11.05 10.47 12.26
CA ASN A 152 10.80 9.96 10.91
C ASN A 152 9.31 9.65 10.70
N MET A 153 8.66 9.02 11.69
CA MET A 153 7.22 8.75 11.62
C MET A 153 6.40 10.04 11.65
N ARG A 154 6.81 11.03 12.45
CA ARG A 154 6.21 12.37 12.47
C ARG A 154 6.30 13.04 11.11
N ASN A 155 7.49 13.08 10.51
CA ASN A 155 7.70 13.72 9.21
C ASN A 155 6.92 13.02 8.09
N ASN A 156 6.90 11.67 8.10
CA ASN A 156 6.07 10.92 7.15
C ASN A 156 4.59 11.24 7.33
N LEU A 157 4.09 11.35 8.56
CA LEU A 157 2.71 11.73 8.84
C LEU A 157 2.40 13.13 8.31
N ILE A 158 3.26 14.10 8.58
CA ILE A 158 3.13 15.47 8.08
C ILE A 158 3.04 15.46 6.55
N SER A 159 4.05 14.91 5.86
CA SER A 159 4.08 14.90 4.39
C SER A 159 2.90 14.15 3.78
N PHE A 160 2.48 13.05 4.40
CA PHE A 160 1.33 12.27 3.94
C PHE A 160 0.02 13.05 4.06
N ILE A 161 -0.26 13.66 5.20
CA ILE A 161 -1.49 14.44 5.40
C ILE A 161 -1.49 15.68 4.52
N SER A 162 -0.38 16.41 4.43
CA SER A 162 -0.29 17.59 3.56
C SER A 162 -0.55 17.24 2.09
N ARG A 163 -0.12 16.06 1.63
CA ARG A 163 -0.44 15.60 0.27
C ARG A 163 -1.91 15.22 0.13
N LEU A 164 -2.51 14.55 1.12
CA LEU A 164 -3.94 14.27 1.11
C LEU A 164 -4.77 15.56 1.03
N GLU A 165 -4.41 16.58 1.81
CA GLU A 165 -5.09 17.89 1.80
C GLU A 165 -4.93 18.66 0.47
N ALA A 166 -3.85 18.38 -0.27
CA ALA A 166 -3.55 19.01 -1.55
C ALA A 166 -4.16 18.26 -2.77
N CYS A 167 -4.88 17.16 -2.55
CA CYS A 167 -5.45 16.33 -3.61
C CYS A 167 -6.95 16.15 -3.43
N ASP A 168 -7.65 15.89 -4.53
CA ASP A 168 -9.02 15.39 -4.47
C ASP A 168 -8.99 13.89 -4.14
N VAL A 169 -9.33 13.54 -2.89
CA VAL A 169 -9.15 12.19 -2.35
C VAL A 169 -10.47 11.59 -1.87
N TYR A 170 -10.71 10.33 -2.26
CA TYR A 170 -11.83 9.52 -1.81
C TYR A 170 -11.33 8.24 -1.14
N PHE A 171 -12.01 7.83 -0.08
CA PHE A 171 -11.71 6.59 0.65
C PHE A 171 -12.88 5.63 0.61
N SER A 172 -12.60 4.38 0.29
CA SER A 172 -13.55 3.26 0.28
C SER A 172 -13.01 2.11 1.12
N ASP A 173 -13.90 1.37 1.77
CA ASP A 173 -13.56 0.27 2.67
C ASP A 173 -14.12 -1.09 2.20
N LYS A 174 -14.27 -1.24 0.88
CA LYS A 174 -14.93 -2.41 0.30
C LYS A 174 -13.94 -3.53 0.03
N ARG A 175 -14.43 -4.76 0.18
CA ARG A 175 -13.81 -5.88 -0.53
C ARG A 175 -13.85 -5.59 -2.02
N PHE A 176 -12.82 -5.96 -2.76
CA PHE A 176 -12.77 -5.68 -4.20
C PHE A 176 -13.96 -6.31 -4.96
N GLN A 177 -14.52 -7.41 -4.45
CA GLN A 177 -15.73 -8.02 -5.02
C GLN A 177 -16.97 -7.12 -4.92
N ASP A 178 -17.04 -6.27 -3.90
CA ASP A 178 -18.17 -5.37 -3.61
C ASP A 178 -17.87 -3.92 -4.05
N PHE A 179 -16.70 -3.68 -4.66
CA PHE A 179 -16.31 -2.37 -5.15
C PHE A 179 -17.10 -2.03 -6.42
N ASP A 180 -17.59 -0.79 -6.52
CA ASP A 180 -18.39 -0.35 -7.66
C ASP A 180 -17.50 0.09 -8.84
N PHE A 181 -17.39 -0.78 -9.84
CA PHE A 181 -16.67 -0.49 -11.09
C PHE A 181 -17.56 0.12 -12.19
N THR A 182 -18.81 0.48 -11.90
CA THR A 182 -19.75 0.94 -12.94
C THR A 182 -19.43 2.34 -13.46
N GLN A 183 -18.85 3.21 -12.61
CA GLN A 183 -18.52 4.59 -12.95
C GLN A 183 -17.12 4.78 -13.53
N ILE A 184 -16.29 3.72 -13.55
CA ILE A 184 -14.91 3.80 -14.05
C ILE A 184 -14.90 3.82 -15.58
N THR A 185 -14.17 4.77 -16.17
CA THR A 185 -14.07 4.96 -17.62
C THR A 185 -12.64 4.75 -18.14
N GLU A 186 -12.44 4.84 -19.45
CA GLU A 186 -11.14 4.71 -20.13
C GLU A 186 -10.11 5.79 -19.74
N ASP A 187 -10.58 6.93 -19.21
CA ASP A 187 -9.74 8.01 -18.70
C ASP A 187 -9.15 7.73 -17.31
N ASP A 188 -9.69 6.73 -16.62
CA ASP A 188 -9.27 6.31 -15.29
C ASP A 188 -8.16 5.26 -15.36
N PHE A 189 -7.57 4.97 -14.19
CA PHE A 189 -6.55 3.95 -14.05
C PHE A 189 -6.73 3.15 -12.76
N VAL A 190 -6.79 1.83 -12.87
CA VAL A 190 -6.97 0.93 -11.72
C VAL A 190 -5.67 0.20 -11.40
N TYR A 191 -5.13 0.44 -10.22
CA TYR A 191 -3.97 -0.27 -9.69
C TYR A 191 -4.40 -1.32 -8.67
N CYS A 192 -3.88 -2.53 -8.83
CA CYS A 192 -4.14 -3.65 -7.95
C CYS A 192 -2.84 -4.20 -7.36
N ASP A 193 -2.78 -4.28 -6.03
CA ASP A 193 -1.69 -4.92 -5.28
C ASP A 193 -2.26 -5.87 -4.22
N PRO A 194 -2.92 -6.96 -4.63
CA PRO A 194 -3.57 -7.88 -3.70
C PRO A 194 -2.55 -8.64 -2.86
N PRO A 195 -2.99 -9.34 -1.79
CA PRO A 195 -2.15 -10.36 -1.17
C PRO A 195 -1.72 -11.43 -2.21
N TYR A 196 -0.45 -11.82 -2.23
CA TYR A 196 0.07 -12.74 -3.25
C TYR A 196 -0.09 -14.20 -2.82
N LEU A 197 -0.84 -14.98 -3.60
CA LEU A 197 -1.23 -16.36 -3.29
C LEU A 197 -0.04 -17.25 -2.89
N ILE A 198 1.06 -17.17 -3.63
CA ILE A 198 2.24 -18.04 -3.45
C ILE A 198 3.25 -17.53 -2.41
N THR A 199 2.94 -16.44 -1.70
CA THR A 199 3.81 -15.87 -0.65
C THR A 199 3.26 -16.14 0.75
N THR A 200 4.06 -15.86 1.78
CA THR A 200 3.67 -15.99 3.20
C THR A 200 3.35 -14.63 3.82
N GLY A 201 2.42 -13.88 3.21
CA GLY A 201 1.94 -12.61 3.76
C GLY A 201 1.00 -12.80 4.95
N THR A 202 1.01 -11.89 5.93
CA THR A 202 0.09 -11.96 7.09
C THR A 202 -1.38 -11.78 6.74
N TYR A 203 -1.68 -11.28 5.54
CA TYR A 203 -3.03 -11.12 5.01
C TYR A 203 -3.53 -12.40 4.31
N ASN A 204 -2.64 -13.34 3.99
CA ASN A 204 -3.00 -14.55 3.24
C ASN A 204 -3.72 -15.59 4.11
N ASP A 205 -3.42 -15.64 5.41
CA ASP A 205 -3.90 -16.72 6.29
C ASP A 205 -5.34 -16.53 6.80
N GLY A 206 -5.98 -15.40 6.48
CA GLY A 206 -7.32 -15.05 6.94
C GLY A 206 -7.44 -14.92 8.45
N ARG A 207 -6.30 -14.69 9.13
CA ARG A 207 -6.25 -14.43 10.56
C ARG A 207 -6.05 -12.93 10.74
N ARG A 208 -6.32 -12.48 11.96
CA ARG A 208 -5.98 -11.13 12.44
C ARG A 208 -6.89 -9.99 11.93
N GLY A 209 -8.12 -10.32 11.57
CA GLY A 209 -9.15 -9.35 11.16
C GLY A 209 -9.30 -9.17 9.65
N PHE A 210 -8.66 -10.00 8.83
CA PHE A 210 -8.76 -10.01 7.37
C PHE A 210 -9.48 -11.26 6.88
N GLY A 211 -10.24 -11.16 5.79
CA GLY A 211 -10.52 -12.32 4.94
C GLY A 211 -9.21 -12.78 4.31
N GLY A 212 -8.94 -14.09 4.31
CA GLY A 212 -7.74 -14.63 3.67
C GLY A 212 -7.75 -14.40 2.17
N TRP A 213 -6.64 -14.73 1.51
CA TRP A 213 -6.55 -14.69 0.05
C TRP A 213 -6.46 -16.10 -0.49
N SER A 214 -7.46 -16.52 -1.25
CA SER A 214 -7.57 -17.86 -1.81
C SER A 214 -7.48 -17.85 -3.34
N ASP A 215 -7.34 -19.03 -3.93
CA ASP A 215 -7.46 -19.24 -5.39
C ASP A 215 -8.76 -18.64 -5.93
N THR A 216 -9.86 -18.70 -5.16
CA THR A 216 -11.15 -18.12 -5.56
C THR A 216 -11.06 -16.59 -5.65
N ASP A 217 -10.40 -15.95 -4.70
CA ASP A 217 -10.21 -14.50 -4.72
C ASP A 217 -9.31 -14.09 -5.89
N GLU A 218 -8.25 -14.86 -6.18
CA GLU A 218 -7.38 -14.59 -7.34
C GLU A 218 -8.15 -14.71 -8.66
N TYR A 219 -8.90 -15.80 -8.88
CA TYR A 219 -9.75 -15.93 -10.07
C TYR A 219 -10.77 -14.80 -10.21
N GLN A 220 -11.39 -14.37 -9.11
CA GLN A 220 -12.36 -13.27 -9.12
C GLN A 220 -11.70 -11.93 -9.48
N LEU A 221 -10.51 -11.64 -8.92
CA LEU A 221 -9.79 -10.41 -9.27
C LEU A 221 -9.38 -10.41 -10.74
N LEU A 222 -8.86 -11.52 -11.26
CA LEU A 222 -8.48 -11.61 -12.67
C LEU A 222 -9.69 -11.43 -13.61
N ALA A 223 -10.86 -11.96 -13.24
CA ALA A 223 -12.11 -11.72 -13.97
C ALA A 223 -12.55 -10.23 -13.95
N VAL A 224 -12.31 -9.52 -12.83
CA VAL A 224 -12.53 -8.06 -12.76
C VAL A 224 -11.61 -7.34 -13.74
N LEU A 225 -10.32 -7.69 -13.78
CA LEU A 225 -9.35 -7.08 -14.70
C LEU A 225 -9.70 -7.35 -16.17
N ASP A 226 -10.15 -8.56 -16.52
CA ASP A 226 -10.65 -8.87 -17.87
C ASP A 226 -11.86 -7.99 -18.25
N ASN A 227 -12.76 -7.74 -17.30
CA ASN A 227 -13.91 -6.87 -17.54
C ASN A 227 -13.50 -5.39 -17.69
N LEU A 228 -12.49 -4.92 -16.95
CA LEU A 228 -11.92 -3.59 -17.14
C LEU A 228 -11.26 -3.47 -18.53
N HIS A 229 -10.51 -4.49 -18.95
CA HIS A 229 -9.91 -4.52 -20.27
C HIS A 229 -10.94 -4.45 -21.40
N LYS A 230 -12.05 -5.20 -21.30
CA LYS A 230 -13.16 -5.15 -22.28
C LYS A 230 -13.80 -3.76 -22.40
N LYS A 231 -13.72 -2.95 -21.34
CA LYS A 231 -14.20 -1.57 -21.29
C LYS A 231 -13.13 -0.53 -21.66
N SER A 232 -11.97 -0.97 -22.14
CA SER A 232 -10.82 -0.10 -22.45
C SER A 232 -10.27 0.66 -21.23
N VAL A 233 -10.59 0.24 -20.01
CA VAL A 233 -10.03 0.81 -18.78
C VAL A 233 -8.62 0.29 -18.60
N ARG A 234 -7.66 1.20 -18.41
CA ARG A 234 -6.27 0.84 -18.15
C ARG A 234 -6.12 0.31 -16.73
N PHE A 235 -5.36 -0.76 -16.55
CA PHE A 235 -5.03 -1.27 -15.23
C PHE A 235 -3.57 -1.71 -15.12
N ALA A 236 -3.10 -1.79 -13.88
CA ALA A 236 -1.87 -2.47 -13.53
C ALA A 236 -2.05 -3.40 -12.32
N LEU A 237 -1.50 -4.61 -12.40
CA LEU A 237 -1.52 -5.61 -11.33
C LEU A 237 -0.10 -5.92 -10.88
N SER A 238 0.22 -5.62 -9.63
CA SER A 238 1.44 -6.13 -8.98
C SER A 238 1.19 -7.55 -8.47
N ASN A 239 2.06 -8.50 -8.82
CA ASN A 239 1.99 -9.88 -8.32
C ASN A 239 3.35 -10.58 -8.49
N VAL A 240 3.42 -11.86 -8.16
CA VAL A 240 4.61 -12.70 -8.25
C VAL A 240 4.30 -13.96 -9.04
N LEU A 241 5.07 -14.21 -10.11
CA LEU A 241 4.91 -15.42 -10.95
C LEU A 241 5.58 -16.66 -10.33
N LEU A 242 6.68 -16.45 -9.60
CA LEU A 242 7.48 -17.48 -8.95
C LEU A 242 8.03 -16.95 -7.63
N HIS A 243 7.88 -17.70 -6.53
CA HIS A 243 8.45 -17.36 -5.23
C HIS A 243 8.98 -18.60 -4.55
N LYS A 244 10.29 -18.67 -4.28
CA LYS A 244 10.92 -19.79 -3.55
C LYS A 244 10.52 -21.17 -4.11
N GLY A 245 10.55 -21.31 -5.44
CA GLY A 245 10.17 -22.54 -6.14
C GLY A 245 8.66 -22.78 -6.30
N LYS A 246 7.79 -21.96 -5.71
CA LYS A 246 6.34 -22.04 -5.91
C LYS A 246 5.92 -21.21 -7.12
N PHE A 247 5.21 -21.81 -8.06
CA PHE A 247 4.72 -21.16 -9.27
C PHE A 247 3.26 -20.75 -9.11
N ASN A 248 2.90 -19.55 -9.56
CA ASN A 248 1.50 -19.11 -9.59
C ASN A 248 0.84 -19.56 -10.90
N TYR A 249 0.33 -20.80 -10.92
CA TYR A 249 -0.29 -21.37 -12.13
C TYR A 249 -1.51 -20.57 -12.60
N ILE A 250 -2.33 -20.06 -11.67
CA ILE A 250 -3.53 -19.27 -11.98
C ILE A 250 -3.16 -18.02 -12.78
N LEU A 251 -2.17 -17.26 -12.29
CA LEU A 251 -1.73 -16.03 -12.93
C LEU A 251 -1.06 -16.30 -14.29
N ASN A 252 -0.27 -17.36 -14.42
CA ASN A 252 0.38 -17.71 -15.68
C ASN A 252 -0.64 -18.16 -16.73
N ASP A 253 -1.59 -19.02 -16.37
CA ASP A 253 -2.67 -19.45 -17.28
C ASP A 253 -3.51 -18.27 -17.76
N TRP A 254 -3.70 -17.24 -16.91
CA TRP A 254 -4.41 -16.02 -17.28
C TRP A 254 -3.61 -15.13 -18.24
N LEU A 255 -2.29 -15.03 -18.06
CA LEU A 255 -1.41 -14.33 -18.99
C LEU A 255 -1.35 -15.02 -20.37
N ASP A 256 -1.29 -16.36 -20.39
CA ASP A 256 -1.29 -17.14 -21.64
C ASP A 256 -2.58 -16.92 -22.47
N LYS A 257 -3.70 -16.70 -21.79
CA LYS A 257 -5.00 -16.37 -22.42
C LYS A 257 -5.10 -14.91 -22.86
N ASN A 258 -4.22 -14.03 -22.38
CA ASN A 258 -4.25 -12.60 -22.64
C ASN A 258 -2.89 -12.10 -23.20
N PRO A 259 -2.50 -12.52 -24.42
CA PRO A 259 -1.18 -12.20 -24.99
C PRO A 259 -0.97 -10.70 -25.29
N ALA A 260 -2.03 -9.89 -25.21
CA ALA A 260 -1.95 -8.43 -25.33
C ALA A 260 -1.45 -7.76 -24.03
N PHE A 261 -1.48 -8.45 -22.89
CA PHE A 261 -1.01 -7.88 -21.62
C PHE A 261 0.51 -7.86 -21.57
N CYS A 262 1.05 -6.76 -21.06
CA CYS A 262 2.48 -6.55 -20.92
C CYS A 262 2.93 -6.96 -19.51
N VAL A 263 3.89 -7.89 -19.43
CA VAL A 263 4.51 -8.31 -18.16
C VAL A 263 5.80 -7.51 -17.96
N ASN A 264 5.78 -6.57 -17.01
CA ASN A 264 6.96 -5.77 -16.67
C ASN A 264 7.64 -6.38 -15.44
N HIS A 265 8.87 -6.88 -15.59
CA HIS A 265 9.61 -7.47 -14.46
C HIS A 265 10.14 -6.39 -13.52
N ILE A 266 9.87 -6.55 -12.23
CA ILE A 266 10.33 -5.63 -11.18
C ILE A 266 11.56 -6.23 -10.51
N ASN A 267 12.68 -5.51 -10.54
CA ASN A 267 13.95 -5.98 -10.00
C ASN A 267 14.07 -5.56 -8.53
N TYR A 268 13.99 -6.54 -7.64
CA TYR A 268 14.24 -6.37 -6.20
C TYR A 268 15.71 -6.61 -5.87
N ASN A 269 16.66 -5.97 -6.58
CA ASN A 269 18.07 -6.09 -6.21
C ASN A 269 18.42 -5.06 -5.13
N TYR A 270 18.59 -5.52 -3.89
CA TYR A 270 19.41 -4.81 -2.90
C TYR A 270 20.86 -5.03 -3.27
N SER A 271 21.41 -4.22 -4.17
CA SER A 271 22.83 -4.30 -4.50
C SER A 271 23.56 -3.03 -4.08
N ASN A 272 23.81 -2.94 -2.77
CA ASN A 272 25.17 -2.67 -2.29
C ASN A 272 25.94 -4.00 -2.28
N SER A 273 26.32 -4.53 -3.45
CA SER A 273 27.43 -5.50 -3.60
C SER A 273 27.47 -6.13 -5.00
N ASN A 274 28.56 -5.84 -5.71
CA ASN A 274 29.25 -6.59 -6.77
C ASN A 274 28.44 -7.29 -7.90
N TYR A 275 28.75 -6.84 -9.12
CA TYR A 275 28.38 -7.31 -10.46
C TYR A 275 28.69 -8.80 -10.80
N GLN A 276 29.00 -9.67 -9.83
CA GLN A 276 29.47 -11.04 -10.08
C GLN A 276 28.58 -12.18 -9.54
N THR A 277 27.38 -11.90 -9.04
CA THR A 277 26.44 -12.95 -8.59
C THR A 277 25.23 -13.05 -9.51
N LEU A 278 25.48 -13.29 -10.80
CA LEU A 278 24.50 -13.91 -11.71
C LEU A 278 24.36 -15.41 -11.35
N VAL A 279 23.91 -15.70 -10.13
CA VAL A 279 23.50 -17.06 -9.76
C VAL A 279 22.04 -17.21 -10.14
N ARG A 280 21.82 -18.10 -11.12
CA ARG A 280 20.52 -18.70 -11.46
C ARG A 280 19.95 -19.38 -10.21
N ASP A 281 19.31 -18.61 -9.35
CA ASP A 281 18.69 -19.15 -8.14
C ASP A 281 17.25 -19.57 -8.46
N VAL A 282 16.99 -20.87 -8.38
CA VAL A 282 15.64 -21.47 -8.53
C VAL A 282 14.70 -20.98 -7.42
N SER A 283 15.25 -20.35 -6.37
CA SER A 283 14.49 -19.68 -5.30
C SER A 283 14.17 -18.21 -5.56
N ALA A 284 14.63 -17.63 -6.68
CA ALA A 284 14.42 -16.22 -7.01
C ALA A 284 12.94 -15.86 -7.10
N THR A 285 12.58 -14.74 -6.46
CA THR A 285 11.24 -14.16 -6.57
C THR A 285 11.13 -13.43 -7.89
N LYS A 286 10.13 -13.77 -8.72
CA LYS A 286 9.82 -13.07 -9.96
C LYS A 286 8.61 -12.16 -9.75
N GLU A 287 8.87 -10.99 -9.17
CA GLU A 287 7.87 -9.92 -9.02
C GLU A 287 7.64 -9.22 -10.36
N VAL A 288 6.39 -8.92 -10.65
CA VAL A 288 5.96 -8.32 -11.92
C VAL A 288 4.90 -7.25 -11.70
N LEU A 289 4.87 -6.28 -12.61
CA LEU A 289 3.76 -5.36 -12.83
C LEU A 289 3.14 -5.69 -14.19
N ILE A 290 1.93 -6.22 -14.20
CA ILE A 290 1.21 -6.59 -15.42
C ILE A 290 0.30 -5.44 -15.83
N THR A 291 0.39 -4.97 -17.07
CA THR A 291 -0.44 -3.88 -17.61
C THR A 291 -1.22 -4.37 -18.83
N ASN A 292 -2.47 -3.91 -19.01
CA ASN A 292 -3.25 -4.22 -20.21
C ASN A 292 -2.98 -3.29 -21.40
N TYR A 293 -1.97 -2.43 -21.26
CA TYR A 293 -1.44 -1.53 -22.28
C TYR A 293 0.08 -1.62 -22.26
N LYS A 294 0.70 -1.13 -23.33
CA LYS A 294 2.15 -0.95 -23.40
C LYS A 294 2.53 0.38 -22.76
N PRO A 295 3.33 0.41 -21.68
CA PRO A 295 3.77 1.66 -21.06
C PRO A 295 4.55 2.56 -22.04
N ASP A 296 4.27 3.86 -22.02
CA ASP A 296 5.03 4.88 -22.77
C ASP A 296 6.21 5.37 -21.92
N ILE A 297 7.29 4.57 -21.91
CA ILE A 297 8.52 4.91 -21.18
C ILE A 297 9.30 5.96 -21.98
N ARG A 298 9.05 7.23 -21.70
CA ARG A 298 9.93 8.31 -22.16
C ARG A 298 11.16 8.33 -21.28
N SER A 299 12.34 8.42 -21.89
CA SER A 299 13.66 8.44 -21.24
C SER A 299 13.68 9.26 -19.94
N GLU A 300 14.56 8.92 -18.99
CA GLU A 300 14.77 9.47 -17.62
C GLU A 300 14.66 11.01 -17.42
N LYS A 301 14.56 11.82 -18.48
CA LYS A 301 14.49 13.29 -18.44
C LYS A 301 13.11 13.89 -18.17
N ASP A 302 12.01 13.19 -18.41
CA ASP A 302 10.66 13.74 -18.23
C ASP A 302 10.16 13.71 -16.76
N LEU A 303 10.98 13.19 -15.84
CA LEU A 303 10.66 12.99 -14.42
C LEU A 303 10.58 14.28 -13.57
N PHE A 304 10.77 15.47 -14.14
CA PHE A 304 10.98 16.72 -13.37
C PHE A 304 10.20 17.97 -13.84
N SER A 305 9.23 17.87 -14.75
CA SER A 305 8.54 19.08 -15.24
C SER A 305 7.39 19.59 -14.37
N CYS A 306 7.03 18.95 -13.25
CA CYS A 306 5.79 19.27 -12.52
C CYS A 306 5.89 19.43 -10.99
N LEU A 307 7.05 19.83 -10.43
CA LEU A 307 7.18 20.08 -8.97
C LEU A 307 7.80 21.45 -8.63
N GLU A 308 7.50 22.48 -9.40
CA GLU A 308 7.62 23.86 -8.91
C GLU A 308 6.29 24.26 -8.25
N TYR A 309 6.28 24.35 -6.92
CA TYR A 309 5.81 25.47 -6.08
C TYR A 309 5.79 25.06 -4.60
#